data_AF-A0A6L6Q803-F1
#
_entry.id   AF-A0A6L6Q803-F1
#
_cell.length_a   1.000
_cell.length_b   1.000
_cell.length_c   1.000
_cell.angle_alpha   90.00
_cell.angle_beta   90.00
_cell.angle_gamma   90.00
#
_symmetry.space_group_name_H-M   'P 1'
#
loop_
_entity.id
_entity.type
_entity.pdbx_description
1 polymer ?
#
loop_
_entity_poly.entity_id
_entity_poly.type
_entity_poly.pdbx_seq_one_letter_code
_entity_poly.pdbx_strand_id
1 'polypeptide(L)'
;MATLILLACIFPEHAHASEGAGGGLPYEDWFDKLRASVTGPVAFTLSILGLVIAGGTLIFGGELSGFFKSLVYVTLVMSLLVGAQNFMSTFYGRGAEILSYAGHFTSLAMA
;
A
#
# COMPACT_ATOMS: atom_id res chain seq x y z
N MET A 1 -11.29 -18.30 35.29
CA MET A 1 -11.95 -18.42 33.98
C MET A 1 -11.74 -17.16 33.14
N ALA A 2 -12.03 -15.95 33.65
CA ALA A 2 -11.75 -14.69 32.98
C ALA A 2 -10.25 -14.46 32.67
N THR A 3 -9.36 -14.88 33.57
CA THR A 3 -7.89 -14.76 33.42
C THR A 3 -7.33 -15.60 32.25
N LEU A 4 -8.00 -16.68 31.90
CA LEU A 4 -7.60 -17.60 30.83
C LEU A 4 -8.03 -17.06 29.45
N ILE A 5 -9.15 -16.34 29.40
CA ILE A 5 -9.62 -15.61 28.22
C ILE A 5 -8.73 -14.40 27.95
N LEU A 6 -8.30 -13.69 29.00
CA LEU A 6 -7.33 -12.60 28.90
C LEU A 6 -5.96 -13.08 28.38
N LEU A 7 -5.54 -14.28 28.78
CA LEU A 7 -4.33 -14.92 28.27
C LEU A 7 -4.48 -15.37 26.81
N ALA A 8 -5.66 -15.87 26.41
CA ALA A 8 -5.97 -16.23 25.03
C ALA A 8 -6.10 -15.00 24.09
N CYS A 9 -6.45 -13.81 24.61
CA CYS A 9 -6.39 -12.57 23.84
C CYS A 9 -4.97 -12.01 23.66
N ILE A 10 -4.02 -12.42 24.52
CA ILE A 10 -2.61 -12.02 24.44
C ILE A 10 -1.82 -12.90 23.45
N PHE A 11 -2.27 -14.13 23.23
CA PHE A 11 -1.75 -15.01 22.18
C PHE A 11 -2.75 -15.02 21.03
N PRO A 12 -2.68 -14.09 20.06
CA PRO A 12 -3.34 -14.31 18.78
C PRO A 12 -2.65 -15.54 18.17
N GLU A 13 -3.30 -16.71 18.35
CA GLU A 13 -3.10 -17.89 17.51
C GLU A 13 -2.88 -17.38 16.10
N HIS A 14 -1.69 -17.60 15.58
CA HIS A 14 -1.15 -17.00 14.38
C HIS A 14 -2.20 -17.01 13.27
N ALA A 15 -2.94 -15.91 13.15
CA ALA A 15 -3.73 -15.62 11.98
C ALA A 15 -2.72 -15.17 10.95
N HIS A 16 -2.02 -16.17 10.40
CA HIS A 16 -1.52 -16.13 9.05
C HIS A 16 -2.74 -15.81 8.19
N ALA A 17 -3.06 -14.52 8.07
CA ALA A 17 -3.56 -14.01 6.81
C ALA A 17 -2.39 -14.25 5.86
N SER A 18 -2.36 -15.48 5.33
CA SER A 18 -1.53 -15.87 4.22
C SER A 18 -1.62 -14.70 3.26
N GLU A 19 -0.53 -13.91 3.14
CA GLU A 19 -0.22 -13.26 1.88
C GLU A 19 -0.36 -14.40 0.90
N GLY A 20 -1.54 -14.51 0.27
CA GLY A 20 -2.09 -15.78 -0.16
C GLY A 20 -0.94 -16.52 -0.80
N ALA A 21 -0.41 -17.56 -0.11
CA ALA A 21 0.81 -18.22 -0.52
C ALA A 21 0.42 -18.75 -1.89
N GLY A 22 0.79 -17.98 -2.90
CA GLY A 22 0.18 -18.04 -4.21
C GLY A 22 0.55 -19.41 -4.67
N GLY A 23 -0.41 -20.34 -4.60
CA GLY A 23 -0.20 -21.69 -5.08
C GLY A 23 0.30 -21.49 -6.49
N GLY A 24 1.56 -21.89 -6.75
CA GLY A 24 2.43 -21.39 -7.82
C GLY A 24 1.81 -21.44 -9.22
N LEU A 25 0.89 -20.52 -9.45
CA LEU A 25 0.07 -20.44 -10.63
C LEU A 25 0.64 -19.28 -11.44
N PRO A 26 1.00 -19.50 -12.70
CA PRO A 26 1.81 -18.57 -13.49
C PRO A 26 1.16 -17.20 -13.73
N TYR A 27 -0.12 -17.04 -13.40
CA TYR A 27 -0.83 -15.77 -13.47
C TYR A 27 -0.70 -14.92 -12.19
N GLU A 28 -0.44 -15.47 -11.02
CA GLU A 28 -0.27 -14.66 -9.80
C GLU A 28 0.94 -13.72 -9.92
N ASP A 29 2.04 -14.20 -10.50
CA ASP A 29 3.23 -13.40 -10.81
C ASP A 29 2.95 -12.19 -11.70
N TRP A 30 2.00 -12.32 -12.65
CA TRP A 30 1.64 -11.21 -13.53
C TRP A 30 0.83 -10.15 -12.76
N PHE A 31 -0.08 -10.56 -11.88
CA PHE A 31 -0.87 -9.66 -11.04
C PHE A 31 0.00 -8.90 -10.03
N ASP A 32 0.98 -9.58 -9.42
CA ASP A 32 1.92 -8.94 -8.50
C ASP A 32 2.81 -7.91 -9.21
N LYS A 33 3.30 -8.24 -10.42
CA LYS A 33 4.05 -7.27 -11.24
C LYS A 33 3.18 -6.10 -11.69
N LEU A 34 1.90 -6.33 -11.97
CA LEU A 34 0.96 -5.27 -12.29
C LEU A 34 0.78 -4.31 -11.12
N ARG A 35 0.54 -4.87 -9.92
CA ARG A 35 0.42 -4.10 -8.69
C ARG A 35 1.68 -3.28 -8.45
N ALA A 36 2.85 -3.89 -8.53
CA ALA A 36 4.14 -3.23 -8.37
C ALA A 36 4.38 -2.12 -9.41
N SER A 37 3.85 -2.27 -10.62
CA SER A 37 3.92 -1.24 -11.67
C SER A 37 3.01 -0.06 -11.35
N VAL A 38 1.77 -0.31 -10.89
CA VAL A 38 0.77 0.72 -10.55
C VAL A 38 1.11 1.48 -9.26
N THR A 39 1.84 0.88 -8.32
CA THR A 39 2.30 1.56 -7.11
C THR A 39 3.76 2.04 -7.19
N GLY A 40 4.47 1.68 -8.27
CA GLY A 40 5.88 1.97 -8.49
C GLY A 40 6.16 3.15 -9.44
N PRO A 41 7.38 3.22 -10.01
CA PRO A 41 7.84 4.36 -10.82
C PRO A 41 7.00 4.66 -12.07
N VAL A 42 6.24 3.69 -12.57
CA VAL A 42 5.39 3.86 -13.76
C VAL A 42 4.23 4.82 -13.46
N ALA A 43 3.60 4.72 -12.29
CA ALA A 43 2.54 5.65 -11.88
C ALA A 43 3.03 7.09 -11.77
N PHE A 44 4.26 7.29 -11.28
CA PHE A 44 4.89 8.60 -11.21
C PHE A 44 5.11 9.20 -12.62
N THR A 45 5.58 8.38 -13.56
CA THR A 45 5.77 8.81 -14.96
C THR A 45 4.44 9.20 -15.61
N LEU A 46 3.37 8.44 -15.34
CA LEU A 46 2.03 8.76 -15.83
C LEU A 46 1.50 10.09 -15.26
N SER A 47 1.80 10.38 -13.99
CA SER A 47 1.45 11.64 -13.33
C SER A 47 2.12 12.84 -14.01
N ILE A 48 3.42 12.73 -14.31
CA ILE A 48 4.16 13.79 -15.02
C ILE A 48 3.58 14.00 -16.43
N LEU A 49 3.24 12.93 -17.14
CA LEU A 49 2.63 13.04 -18.47
C LEU A 49 1.31 13.82 -18.43
N GLY A 50 0.45 13.51 -17.46
CA GLY A 50 -0.80 14.24 -17.23
C GLY A 50 -0.56 15.72 -16.93
N LEU A 51 0.45 16.04 -16.13
CA LEU A 51 0.85 17.41 -15.81
C LEU A 51 1.32 18.18 -17.06
N VAL A 52 2.12 17.54 -17.93
CA VAL A 52 2.62 18.17 -19.17
C VAL A 52 1.48 18.45 -20.14
N ILE A 53 0.55 17.51 -20.31
CA ILE A 53 -0.63 17.70 -21.18
C ILE A 53 -1.50 18.85 -20.65
N ALA A 54 -1.76 18.86 -19.34
CA ALA A 54 -2.57 19.89 -18.69
C ALA A 54 -1.88 21.27 -18.70
N GLY A 55 -0.56 21.32 -18.50
CA GLY A 55 0.22 22.55 -18.63
C GLY A 55 0.28 23.06 -20.06
N GLY A 56 0.38 22.15 -21.04
CA GLY A 56 0.33 22.48 -22.46
C GLY A 56 -0.99 23.13 -22.85
N THR A 57 -2.12 22.54 -22.47
CA THR A 57 -3.44 23.12 -22.76
C THR A 57 -3.66 24.49 -22.08
N LEU A 58 -3.04 24.73 -20.93
CA LEU A 58 -3.12 26.00 -20.23
C LEU A 58 -2.34 27.13 -20.93
N ILE A 59 -1.15 26.84 -21.46
CA ILE A 59 -0.30 27.83 -22.14
C ILE A 59 -0.94 28.31 -23.45
N PHE A 60 -1.63 27.43 -24.18
CA PHE A 60 -2.31 27.80 -25.43
C PHE A 60 -3.68 28.49 -25.22
N GLY A 61 -4.05 28.85 -24.00
CA GLY A 61 -5.28 29.60 -23.71
C GLY A 61 -6.54 28.73 -23.59
N GLY A 62 -6.39 27.45 -23.23
CA GLY A 62 -7.51 26.57 -22.92
C GLY A 62 -8.31 27.02 -21.70
N GLU A 63 -9.57 26.55 -21.59
CA GLU A 63 -10.47 26.87 -20.48
C GLU A 63 -9.83 26.51 -19.13
N LEU A 64 -9.47 27.53 -18.36
CA LEU A 64 -8.81 27.40 -17.05
C LEU A 64 -9.66 26.56 -16.07
N SER A 65 -10.98 26.68 -16.19
CA SER A 65 -11.96 25.85 -15.47
C SER A 65 -11.85 24.35 -15.82
N GLY A 66 -11.56 24.03 -17.09
CA GLY A 66 -11.32 22.66 -17.55
C GLY A 66 -10.00 22.08 -17.03
N PHE A 67 -8.94 22.88 -17.00
CA PHE A 67 -7.65 22.51 -16.39
C PHE A 67 -7.80 22.21 -14.89
N PHE A 68 -8.46 23.10 -14.14
CA PHE A 68 -8.70 22.89 -12.70
C PHE A 68 -9.50 21.62 -12.43
N LYS A 69 -10.54 21.34 -13.23
CA LYS A 69 -11.28 20.07 -13.12
C LYS A 69 -10.36 18.86 -13.33
N SER A 70 -9.54 18.88 -14.38
CA SER A 70 -8.59 17.80 -14.66
C SER A 70 -7.57 17.60 -13.54
N LEU A 71 -7.01 18.70 -13.01
CA LEU A 71 -6.06 18.68 -11.89
C LEU A 71 -6.66 18.06 -10.62
N VAL A 72 -7.90 18.41 -10.29
CA VAL A 72 -8.61 17.88 -9.11
C VAL A 72 -8.84 16.38 -9.27
N TYR A 73 -9.26 15.90 -10.45
CA TYR A 73 -9.45 14.46 -10.68
C TYR A 73 -8.14 13.67 -10.56
N VAL A 74 -7.05 14.16 -11.15
CA VAL A 74 -5.73 13.51 -11.06
C VAL A 74 -5.25 13.46 -9.59
N THR A 75 -5.40 14.57 -8.86
CA THR A 75 -5.00 14.64 -7.45
C THR A 75 -5.85 13.72 -6.57
N LEU A 76 -7.17 13.62 -6.83
CA LEU A 76 -8.07 12.73 -6.12
C LEU A 76 -7.63 11.26 -6.26
N VAL A 77 -7.31 10.85 -7.49
CA VAL A 77 -6.84 9.48 -7.79
C VAL A 77 -5.49 9.22 -7.12
N MET A 78 -4.52 10.14 -7.25
CA MET A 78 -3.19 9.97 -6.66
C MET A 78 -3.24 9.92 -5.13
N SER A 79 -4.07 10.74 -4.50
CA SER A 79 -4.30 10.72 -3.05
C SER A 79 -4.88 9.38 -2.59
N LEU A 80 -5.83 8.81 -3.35
CA LEU A 80 -6.44 7.53 -3.02
C LEU A 80 -5.46 6.35 -3.18
N LEU A 81 -4.61 6.38 -4.21
CA LEU A 81 -3.56 5.36 -4.42
C LEU A 81 -2.49 5.38 -3.32
N VAL A 82 -1.96 6.56 -2.99
CA VAL A 82 -0.95 6.71 -1.94
C VAL A 82 -1.56 6.46 -0.56
N GLY A 83 -2.79 6.93 -0.34
CA GLY A 83 -3.56 6.73 0.88
C GLY A 83 -3.85 5.26 1.14
N ALA A 84 -4.20 4.46 0.11
CA ALA A 84 -4.48 3.03 0.27
C ALA A 84 -3.26 2.25 0.78
N GLN A 85 -2.06 2.55 0.28
CA GLN A 85 -0.83 1.90 0.73
C GLN A 85 -0.48 2.27 2.18
N ASN A 86 -0.62 3.56 2.54
CA ASN A 86 -0.39 4.03 3.90
C ASN A 86 -1.47 3.52 4.88
N PHE A 87 -2.71 3.41 4.43
CA PHE A 87 -3.82 2.82 5.19
C PHE A 87 -3.49 1.36 5.48
N MET A 88 -3.15 0.56 4.46
CA MET A 88 -2.77 -0.83 4.69
C MET A 88 -1.53 -0.97 5.58
N SER A 89 -0.46 -0.22 5.37
CA SER A 89 0.73 -0.33 6.24
C SER A 89 0.43 0.06 7.69
N THR A 90 -0.47 1.02 7.92
CA THR A 90 -0.83 1.45 9.28
C THR A 90 -1.69 0.40 9.99
N PHE A 91 -2.61 -0.25 9.27
CA PHE A 91 -3.50 -1.28 9.83
C PHE A 91 -2.86 -2.68 9.89
N TYR A 92 -1.91 -3.01 8.99
CA TYR A 92 -1.25 -4.32 8.92
C TYR A 92 0.21 -4.32 9.41
N GLY A 93 0.93 -3.19 9.38
CA GLY A 93 2.35 -3.09 9.77
C GLY A 93 2.60 -3.05 11.28
N ARG A 94 1.65 -2.50 12.05
CA ARG A 94 1.72 -2.46 13.54
C ARG A 94 1.70 -3.84 14.19
N GLY A 95 1.22 -4.87 13.48
CA GLY A 95 1.26 -6.27 13.94
C GLY A 95 2.64 -6.94 13.76
N ALA A 96 3.42 -6.53 12.77
CA ALA A 96 4.72 -7.13 12.45
C ALA A 96 5.87 -6.64 13.37
N GLU A 97 5.78 -5.41 13.88
CA GLU A 97 6.80 -4.79 14.76
C GLU A 97 6.94 -5.55 16.09
N ILE A 98 5.84 -6.10 16.60
CA ILE A 98 5.78 -6.85 17.86
C ILE A 98 6.48 -8.22 17.72
N LEU A 99 6.42 -8.85 16.54
CA LEU A 99 7.12 -10.11 16.24
C LEU A 99 8.62 -9.92 16.02
N SER A 100 9.04 -8.78 15.48
CA SER A 100 10.47 -8.46 15.28
C SER A 100 11.22 -8.28 16.60
N TYR A 101 10.60 -7.62 17.59
CA TYR A 101 11.18 -7.50 18.92
C TYR A 101 11.23 -8.89 19.60
N ALA A 102 10.16 -9.69 19.48
CA ALA A 102 10.08 -11.06 20.01
C ALA A 102 11.21 -11.99 19.51
N GLY A 103 11.51 -11.94 18.22
CA GLY A 103 12.61 -12.73 17.62
C GLY A 103 14.00 -12.33 18.14
N HIS A 104 14.21 -11.05 18.45
CA HIS A 104 15.49 -10.55 18.98
C HIS A 104 15.75 -11.04 20.42
N PHE A 105 14.71 -11.17 21.26
CA PHE A 105 14.88 -11.72 22.61
C PHE A 105 15.12 -13.23 22.60
N THR A 106 14.43 -13.97 21.73
CA THR A 106 14.69 -15.41 21.51
C THR A 106 16.13 -15.63 21.04
N SER A 107 16.66 -14.75 20.19
CA SER A 107 18.05 -14.80 19.74
C SER A 107 19.08 -14.57 20.84
N LEU A 108 18.76 -13.79 21.87
CA LEU A 108 19.62 -13.56 23.02
C LEU A 108 19.48 -14.65 24.10
N ALA A 109 18.34 -15.34 24.16
CA ALA A 109 18.10 -16.44 25.08
C ALA A 109 18.72 -17.78 24.63
N MET A 110 19.13 -17.87 23.36
CA MET A 110 19.73 -19.06 22.75
C MET A 110 21.25 -18.94 22.50
N ALA A 111 21.89 -17.88 23.00
CA ALA A 111 23.34 -17.64 23.01
C ALA A 111 23.88 -17.74 24.44
#